data_AF-G2ZAV6-F1
#
_entry.id   AF-G2ZAV6-F1
#
_cell.length_a   1.000
_cell.length_b   1.000
_cell.length_c   1.000
_cell.angle_alpha   90.00
_cell.angle_beta   90.00
_cell.angle_gamma   90.00
#
_symmetry.space_group_name_H-M   'P 1'
#
loop_
_entity.id
_entity.type
_entity.pdbx_description
1 polymer ?
#
loop_
_entity_poly.entity_id
_entity_poly.type
_entity_poly.pdbx_seq_one_letter_code
_entity_poly.pdbx_strand_id
1 'polypeptide(L)' 'MKLIGKHPSGRAIIIRYDNQEYYYETANNFGSATSLTRAKTEARAESFTSNEMDRGLHIGNWHWKELG' A
#
# COMPACT_ATOMS: atom_id res chain seq x y z
N MET A 1 11.93 -8.36 5.69
CA MET A 1 10.75 -8.78 4.90
C MET A 1 10.41 -7.68 3.89
N LYS A 2 10.13 -8.03 2.64
CA LYS A 2 9.60 -7.10 1.63
C LYS A 2 8.29 -7.66 1.08
N LEU A 3 7.28 -6.81 0.92
CA LEU A 3 5.94 -7.18 0.47
C LEU A 3 5.51 -6.24 -0.66
N ILE A 4 4.85 -6.78 -1.68
CA ILE A 4 4.19 -5.98 -2.70
C ILE A 4 2.68 -6.23 -2.68
N GLY A 5 1.90 -5.17 -2.65
CA GLY A 5 0.47 -5.16 -2.90
C GLY A 5 0.20 -4.69 -4.32
N LYS A 6 -0.65 -5.38 -5.07
CA LYS A 6 -1.12 -4.96 -6.40
C LYS A 6 -2.64 -4.83 -6.40
N HIS A 7 -3.14 -3.75 -6.99
CA HIS A 7 -4.55 -3.49 -7.16
C HIS A 7 -4.98 -3.67 -8.63
N PRO A 8 -6.22 -4.13 -8.93
CA PRO A 8 -6.70 -4.28 -10.31
C PRO A 8 -6.64 -3.01 -11.17
N SER A 9 -6.69 -1.83 -10.56
CA SER A 9 -6.51 -0.55 -11.28
C SER A 9 -5.07 -0.25 -11.71
N GLY A 10 -4.11 -1.13 -11.41
CA GLY A 10 -2.70 -0.97 -11.75
C GLY A 10 -1.85 -0.31 -10.67
N ARG A 11 -2.44 0.15 -9.56
CA ARG A 11 -1.69 0.67 -8.40
C ARG A 11 -0.89 -0.42 -7.71
N ALA A 12 0.26 -0.04 -7.17
CA ALA A 12 1.13 -0.91 -6.39
C ALA A 12 1.54 -0.23 -5.08
N ILE A 13 1.73 -1.04 -4.05
CA ILE A 13 2.28 -0.66 -2.75
C ILE A 13 3.49 -1.55 -2.49
N ILE A 14 4.59 -0.97 -2.04
CA ILE A 14 5.74 -1.73 -1.53
C ILE A 14 5.83 -1.50 -0.03
N ILE A 15 5.91 -2.57 0.76
CA ILE A 15 6.15 -2.50 2.21
C ILE A 15 7.46 -3.20 2.54
N ARG A 16 8.31 -2.57 3.35
CA ARG A 16 9.58 -3.12 3.83
C ARG A 16 9.60 -3.05 5.35
N TYR A 17 9.99 -4.14 5.98
CA TYR A 17 10.26 -4.15 7.41
C TYR A 17 11.73 -3.83 7.66
N ASP A 18 11.99 -2.77 8.41
CA ASP A 18 13.33 -2.31 8.79
C ASP A 18 13.25 -1.58 10.15
N ASN A 19 14.31 -1.62 10.95
CA ASN A 19 14.39 -0.94 12.27
C ASN A 19 13.13 -1.05 13.15
N GLN A 20 12.52 -2.25 13.20
CA GLN A 20 11.29 -2.53 13.94
C GLN A 20 10.01 -1.83 13.44
N GLU A 21 10.06 -1.18 12.29
CA GLU A 21 8.93 -0.51 11.64
C GLU A 21 8.64 -1.09 10.25
N TYR A 22 7.41 -0.85 9.77
CA TYR A 22 6.97 -1.17 8.42
C TYR A 22 6.89 0.11 7.61
N TYR A 23 7.89 0.35 6.76
CA TYR A 23 7.89 1.44 5.80
C TYR A 23 7.10 1.05 4.57
N TYR A 24 6.23 1.92 4.09
CA TYR A 24 5.47 1.70 2.87
C TYR A 24 5.65 2.84 1.87
N GLU A 25 5.61 2.46 0.61
CA GLU A 25 5.70 3.33 -0.55
C GLU A 25 4.47 3.07 -1.41
N THR A 26 3.74 4.14 -1.68
CA THR A 26 2.64 4.18 -2.64
C THR A 26 3.05 5.05 -3.81
N ALA A 27 2.20 5.15 -4.82
CA ALA A 27 2.46 6.04 -5.94
C ALA A 27 2.25 7.54 -5.60
N ASN A 28 1.66 7.87 -4.44
CA ASN A 28 1.38 9.25 -4.05
C ASN A 28 2.10 9.67 -2.75
N ASN A 29 2.51 8.72 -1.91
CA ASN A 29 3.07 9.00 -0.60
C ASN A 29 4.03 7.91 -0.09
N PHE A 30 4.84 8.28 0.90
CA PHE A 30 5.68 7.39 1.69
C PHE A 30 5.34 7.54 3.17
N GLY A 31 5.32 6.44 3.90
CA GLY A 31 5.01 6.45 5.32
C GLY A 31 5.61 5.28 6.07
N SER A 32 5.37 5.23 7.39
CA SER A 32 5.75 4.11 8.24
C SER A 32 4.65 3.80 9.24
N ALA A 33 4.61 2.54 9.68
CA ALA A 33 3.73 2.12 10.75
C ALA A 33 4.39 1.05 11.62
N THR A 34 3.95 0.98 12.87
CA THR A 34 4.47 0.02 13.87
C THR A 34 3.98 -1.42 13.66
N SER A 35 3.05 -1.66 12.72
CA SER A 35 2.58 -3.01 12.38
C SER A 35 2.27 -3.16 10.90
N LEU A 36 2.40 -4.39 10.39
CA LEU A 36 2.10 -4.72 9.00
C LEU A 36 0.65 -4.41 8.63
N THR A 37 -0.30 -4.72 9.52
CA THR A 37 -1.73 -4.48 9.28
C THR A 37 -1.99 -2.99 9.11
N ARG A 38 -1.42 -2.14 9.97
CA ARG A 38 -1.57 -0.69 9.89
C ARG A 38 -0.92 -0.14 8.63
N ALA A 39 0.30 -0.54 8.31
CA ALA A 39 0.99 -0.16 7.07
C ALA A 39 0.15 -0.51 5.82
N LYS A 40 -0.46 -1.70 5.77
CA LYS A 40 -1.35 -2.09 4.67
C LYS A 40 -2.58 -1.19 4.58
N THR A 41 -3.22 -0.87 5.71
CA THR A 41 -4.44 -0.04 5.71
C THR A 41 -4.14 1.39 5.27
N GLU A 42 -3.13 2.01 5.85
CA GLU A 42 -2.74 3.39 5.52
C GLU A 42 -2.28 3.49 4.06
N ALA A 43 -1.39 2.60 3.62
CA ALA A 43 -0.92 2.59 2.24
C ALA A 43 -2.05 2.40 1.21
N ARG A 44 -3.11 1.64 1.52
CA ARG A 44 -4.28 1.51 0.64
C ARG A 44 -5.05 2.82 0.50
N ALA A 45 -5.28 3.52 1.61
CA ALA A 45 -5.98 4.80 1.61
C ALA A 45 -5.17 5.85 0.84
N GLU A 46 -3.86 5.87 1.03
CA GLU A 46 -2.96 6.85 0.40
C GLU A 46 -2.61 6.54 -1.07
N SER A 47 -2.94 5.34 -1.56
CA SER A 47 -2.67 4.93 -2.94
C SER A 47 -3.52 5.64 -4.00
N PHE A 48 -4.56 6.37 -3.59
CA PHE A 48 -5.50 7.05 -4.49
C PHE A 48 -5.68 8.50 -4.08
N THR A 49 -5.78 9.38 -5.06
CA THR A 49 -6.26 10.76 -4.82
C THR A 49 -7.79 10.78 -4.70
N SER A 50 -8.36 11.84 -4.12
CA SER A 50 -9.82 11.97 -3.99
C SER A 50 -10.56 11.84 -5.32
N ASN A 51 -10.06 12.48 -6.38
CA ASN A 51 -10.65 12.41 -7.73
C ASN A 51 -10.63 10.97 -8.31
N GLU A 52 -9.62 10.16 -7.98
CA GLU A 52 -9.58 8.76 -8.40
C GLU A 52 -10.51 7.89 -7.58
N MET A 53 -10.69 8.23 -6.29
CA MET A 53 -11.67 7.58 -5.44
C MET A 53 -13.09 7.84 -5.94
N ASP A 54 -13.41 9.07 -6.31
CA ASP A 54 -14.70 9.47 -6.89
C ASP A 54 -15.01 8.73 -8.20
N ARG A 55 -13.96 8.40 -8.96
CA ARG A 55 -14.04 7.58 -10.19
C ARG A 55 -14.08 6.06 -9.93
N GLY A 56 -14.06 5.63 -8.66
CA GLY A 56 -14.12 4.22 -8.27
C GLY A 56 -12.82 3.43 -8.52
N LEU A 57 -11.68 4.08 -8.77
CA LEU A 57 -10.42 3.37 -9.07
C LEU A 57 -9.82 2.61 -7.88
N HIS A 58 -10.30 2.92 -6.68
CA HIS A 58 -9.95 2.26 -5.42
C HIS A 58 -10.77 0.99 -5.16
N ILE A 59 -11.79 0.72 -6.00
CA ILE A 59 -12.66 -0.45 -5.86
C ILE A 59 -11.91 -1.66 -6.40
N GLY A 60 -11.69 -2.64 -5.53
CA GLY A 60 -10.99 -3.87 -5.86
C GLY A 60 -10.20 -4.42 -4.69
N ASN A 61 -9.90 -5.71 -4.75
CA ASN A 61 -9.12 -6.37 -3.71
C ASN A 61 -7.63 -6.23 -3.98
N TRP A 62 -6.88 -5.90 -2.94
CA TRP A 62 -5.42 -5.87 -2.99
C TRP A 62 -4.86 -7.29 -2.91
N HIS A 63 -4.07 -7.68 -3.90
CA HIS A 63 -3.34 -8.94 -3.91
C HIS A 63 -1.94 -8.72 -3.37
N TRP A 64 -1.60 -9.44 -2.29
CA TRP A 64 -0.33 -9.30 -1.59
C TRP A 64 0.59 -10.48 -1.90
N LYS A 65 1.87 -10.18 -2.15
CA LYS A 65 2.92 -11.17 -2.37
C LYS A 65 4.17 -10.77 -1.60
N GLU A 66 4.73 -11.71 -0.84
CA GLU A 66 6.04 -11.55 -0.23
C GLU A 66 7.14 -11.66 -1.29
N LEU A 67 8.11 -10.76 -1.21
CA LEU A 67 9.30 -10.74 -2.05
C LEU A 67 10.47 -11.17 -1.17
N GLY A 68 11.09 -12.29 -1.53
CA GLY A 68 12.30 -12.80 -0.90
C GLY A 68 13.50 -11.88 -1.09
#